data_AF-A0A2P2IKG7-F1
#
_entry.id   AF-A0A2P2IKG7-F1
#
_cell.length_a   1.000
_cell.length_b   1.000
_cell.length_c   1.000
_cell.angle_alpha   90.00
_cell.angle_beta   90.00
_cell.angle_gamma   90.00
#
_symmetry.space_group_name_H-M   'P 1'
#
loop_
_entity.id
_entity.type
_entity.pdbx_description
1 polymer ?
#
loop_
_entity_poly.entity_id
_entity_poly.type
_entity_poly.pdbx_seq_one_letter_code
_entity_poly.pdbx_strand_id
1 'polypeptide(L)'
;MLFFHSLSFVQLSTSHRTCRPGRTQCNPSGPDVRFPFGLNPSRCSYPGFTLSCNNLRQTILTLPNTAGEFIVQSINYTSQTVYIKDPESCLPRRFLNSSFNLSGSPFSSNPFFRSLTFLNCTSNLTIHTGLRQVRCLSNENYTVLAMTRSSFYDLYQAQLPCSVIGEVLVPVLWTRRSDSDTRLQWREPDCWWCEELRGTCGFKNDTDLSVACFNQERKGFPRAAKYAITLGLGMPSLVCFVGVTSCLIRRVKSPMDCGVDAFRTWNLLCRPCHNLTSLQWVWMNQQ
;
A
#
# COMPACT_ATOMS: atom_id res chain seq x y z
N MET A 1 -18.95 27.12 -34.51
CA MET A 1 -18.52 25.79 -34.03
C MET A 1 -18.79 25.73 -32.54
N LEU A 2 -19.80 24.96 -32.14
CA LEU A 2 -20.25 24.82 -30.76
C LEU A 2 -19.27 23.89 -30.01
N PHE A 3 -18.61 24.40 -28.97
CA PHE A 3 -17.79 23.58 -28.08
C PHE A 3 -18.70 22.81 -27.12
N PHE A 4 -18.87 21.51 -27.35
CA PHE A 4 -19.42 20.59 -26.36
C PHE A 4 -18.42 20.42 -25.22
N HIS A 5 -18.61 21.14 -24.12
CA HIS A 5 -17.99 20.77 -22.86
C HIS A 5 -18.67 19.49 -22.36
N SER A 6 -17.99 18.35 -22.50
CA SER A 6 -18.44 17.11 -21.87
C SER A 6 -18.31 17.26 -20.36
N LEU A 7 -19.40 17.66 -19.70
CA LEU A 7 -19.55 17.52 -18.26
C LEU A 7 -19.62 16.02 -17.97
N SER A 8 -18.49 15.44 -17.60
CA SER A 8 -18.46 14.12 -16.98
C SER A 8 -19.18 14.22 -15.64
N PHE A 9 -20.48 13.98 -15.63
CA PHE A 9 -21.22 13.70 -14.41
C PHE A 9 -20.64 12.42 -13.83
N VAL A 10 -19.69 12.54 -12.91
CA VAL A 10 -19.34 11.44 -12.02
C VAL A 10 -20.57 11.24 -11.16
N GLN A 11 -21.37 10.22 -11.49
CA GLN A 11 -22.44 9.80 -10.61
C GLN A 11 -21.82 9.51 -9.25
N LEU A 12 -22.25 10.28 -8.25
CA LEU A 12 -21.95 10.00 -6.86
C LEU A 12 -22.61 8.66 -6.56
N SER A 13 -21.83 7.57 -6.57
CA SER A 13 -22.39 6.25 -6.27
C SER A 13 -22.99 6.29 -4.88
N THR A 14 -24.23 5.82 -4.79
CA THR A 14 -25.03 5.83 -3.57
C THR A 14 -24.45 4.94 -2.46
N SER A 15 -23.42 4.14 -2.72
CA SER A 15 -22.82 3.22 -1.74
C SER A 15 -21.98 3.92 -0.65
N HIS A 16 -21.43 5.12 -0.90
CA HIS A 16 -20.73 5.89 0.15
C HIS A 16 -21.69 6.39 1.26
N ARG A 17 -23.02 6.38 1.02
CA ARG A 17 -23.99 6.80 2.04
C ARG A 17 -24.43 5.68 2.99
N THR A 18 -24.24 4.42 2.63
CA THR A 18 -24.80 3.27 3.39
C THR A 18 -23.83 2.70 4.43
N CYS A 19 -22.53 2.88 4.25
CA CYS A 19 -21.51 2.51 5.24
C CYS A 19 -20.89 3.75 5.89
N ARG A 20 -21.64 4.37 6.81
CA ARG A 20 -21.03 5.28 7.77
C ARG A 20 -20.06 4.47 8.65
N PRO A 21 -18.82 4.93 8.87
CA PRO A 21 -17.94 4.25 9.80
C PRO A 21 -18.64 4.23 11.15
N GLY A 22 -18.95 3.04 11.64
CA GLY A 22 -19.32 2.86 13.04
C GLY A 22 -18.12 3.13 13.91
N ARG A 23 -17.98 2.38 14.99
CA ARG A 23 -16.74 2.39 15.76
C ARG A 23 -15.59 1.92 14.85
N THR A 24 -14.55 2.74 14.70
CA THR A 24 -13.33 2.37 13.94
C THR A 24 -12.23 1.82 14.84
N GLN A 25 -12.39 1.88 16.16
CA GLN A 25 -11.34 1.51 17.11
C GLN A 25 -11.92 0.91 18.39
N CYS A 26 -11.33 -0.19 18.88
CA CYS A 26 -11.67 -0.77 20.18
C CYS A 26 -11.13 0.06 21.36
N ASN A 27 -10.04 0.79 21.14
CA ASN A 27 -9.37 1.68 22.08
C ASN A 27 -8.86 2.92 21.31
N PRO A 28 -8.97 4.15 21.83
CA PRO A 28 -8.43 5.36 21.18
C PRO A 28 -6.94 5.29 20.80
N SER A 29 -6.15 4.47 21.49
CA SER A 29 -4.74 4.22 21.20
C SER A 29 -4.51 2.93 20.39
N GLY A 30 -5.59 2.27 19.96
CA GLY A 30 -5.56 1.04 19.19
C GLY A 30 -5.41 1.27 17.69
N PRO A 31 -5.36 0.19 16.89
CA PRO A 31 -5.29 0.30 15.44
C PRO A 31 -6.58 0.89 14.87
N ASP A 32 -6.43 1.79 13.90
CA ASP A 32 -7.56 2.32 13.14
C ASP A 32 -8.10 1.28 12.16
N VAL A 33 -9.36 0.90 12.35
CA VAL A 33 -10.08 -0.11 11.55
C VAL A 33 -10.88 0.59 10.46
N ARG A 34 -10.48 0.30 9.22
CA ARG A 34 -11.07 0.80 7.97
C ARG A 34 -11.25 -0.39 7.04
N PHE A 35 -12.04 -0.21 5.98
CA PHE A 35 -12.18 -1.20 4.91
C PHE A 35 -10.78 -1.66 4.41
N PRO A 36 -10.53 -2.97 4.21
CA PRO A 36 -11.51 -4.07 4.20
C PRO A 36 -11.95 -4.58 5.57
N PHE A 37 -11.26 -4.19 6.64
CA PHE A 37 -11.61 -4.61 7.99
C PHE A 37 -12.85 -3.86 8.50
N GLY A 38 -13.58 -4.51 9.41
CA GLY A 38 -14.66 -3.87 10.15
C GLY A 38 -14.85 -4.51 11.52
N LEU A 39 -15.27 -3.69 12.48
CA LEU A 39 -15.57 -4.14 13.84
C LEU A 39 -16.98 -4.71 13.92
N ASN A 40 -17.08 -5.92 14.46
CA ASN A 40 -18.28 -6.76 14.51
C ASN A 40 -18.81 -7.11 13.11
N PRO A 41 -19.68 -8.12 12.97
CA PRO A 41 -20.31 -8.42 11.69
C PRO A 41 -21.04 -7.17 11.19
N SER A 42 -20.46 -6.52 10.20
CA SER A 42 -21.02 -5.34 9.57
C SER A 42 -21.08 -5.61 8.09
N ARG A 43 -22.12 -5.10 7.43
CA ARG A 43 -22.17 -5.09 5.95
C ARG A 43 -21.06 -4.24 5.32
N CYS A 44 -20.24 -3.60 6.15
CA CYS A 44 -19.17 -2.68 5.76
C CYS A 44 -17.77 -3.30 5.88
N SER A 45 -17.65 -4.56 6.32
CA SER A 45 -16.39 -5.33 6.21
C SER A 45 -16.41 -6.23 4.99
N TYR A 46 -15.26 -6.39 4.36
CA TYR A 46 -15.07 -7.42 3.34
C TYR A 46 -15.17 -8.82 3.97
N PRO A 47 -15.76 -9.82 3.29
CA PRO A 47 -15.86 -11.18 3.83
C PRO A 47 -14.50 -11.71 4.29
N GLY A 48 -14.46 -12.23 5.52
CA GLY A 48 -13.23 -12.74 6.14
C GLY A 48 -12.34 -11.70 6.84
N PHE A 49 -12.71 -10.41 6.81
CA PHE A 49 -11.99 -9.31 7.47
C PHE A 49 -12.70 -8.77 8.73
N THR A 50 -13.61 -9.54 9.30
CA THR A 50 -14.30 -9.16 10.53
C THR A 50 -13.34 -9.21 11.73
N LEU A 51 -13.32 -8.13 12.49
CA LEU A 51 -12.59 -7.98 13.75
C LEU A 51 -13.58 -7.84 14.90
N SER A 52 -13.16 -8.15 16.11
CA SER A 52 -13.96 -7.94 17.33
C SER A 52 -13.17 -7.12 18.37
N CYS A 53 -13.87 -6.61 19.38
CA CYS A 53 -13.24 -5.99 20.54
C CYS A 53 -13.41 -6.92 21.74
N ASN A 54 -12.30 -7.28 22.41
CA ASN A 54 -12.39 -8.02 23.66
C ASN A 54 -12.71 -7.09 24.86
N ASN A 55 -12.90 -7.70 26.03
CA ASN A 55 -13.18 -6.99 27.29
C ASN A 55 -12.06 -6.04 27.73
N LEU A 56 -10.82 -6.29 27.27
CA LEU A 56 -9.66 -5.43 27.48
C LEU A 56 -9.56 -4.29 26.46
N ARG A 57 -10.59 -4.10 25.63
CA ARG A 57 -10.63 -3.10 24.55
C ARG A 57 -9.54 -3.29 23.49
N GLN A 58 -9.00 -4.49 23.35
CA GLN A 58 -8.07 -4.85 22.29
C GLN A 58 -8.85 -5.27 21.04
N THR A 59 -8.29 -4.97 19.88
CA THR A 59 -8.80 -5.41 18.58
C THR A 59 -8.36 -6.85 18.33
N ILE A 60 -9.29 -7.74 18.07
CA ILE A 60 -9.06 -9.18 17.90
C ILE A 60 -9.36 -9.59 16.46
N LEU A 61 -8.44 -10.39 15.89
CA LEU A 61 -8.62 -11.12 14.64
C LEU A 61 -8.78 -12.60 14.98
N THR A 62 -9.89 -13.19 14.54
CA THR A 62 -10.12 -14.63 14.68
C THR A 62 -9.78 -15.31 13.35
N LEU A 63 -8.75 -16.15 13.36
CA LEU A 63 -8.41 -16.97 12.20
C LEU A 63 -9.24 -18.26 12.23
N PRO A 64 -9.64 -18.78 11.06
CA PRO A 64 -10.36 -20.04 10.97
C PRO A 64 -9.52 -21.22 11.45
N ASN A 65 -10.18 -22.36 11.64
CA ASN A 65 -9.58 -23.62 12.09
C ASN A 65 -8.97 -23.51 13.51
N THR A 66 -7.89 -24.23 13.76
CA THR A 66 -7.23 -24.32 15.07
C THR A 66 -6.31 -23.14 15.40
N ALA A 67 -6.19 -22.13 14.55
CA ALA A 67 -5.29 -21.00 14.77
C ALA A 67 -5.78 -20.08 15.92
N GLY A 68 -7.10 -19.89 16.02
CA GLY A 68 -7.75 -19.16 17.10
C GLY A 68 -7.64 -17.64 17.01
N GLU A 69 -7.71 -16.98 18.16
CA GLU A 69 -7.76 -15.53 18.29
C GLU A 69 -6.37 -14.90 18.44
N PHE A 70 -6.18 -13.76 17.77
CA PHE A 70 -4.96 -12.96 17.82
C PHE A 70 -5.26 -11.49 18.11
N ILE A 71 -4.37 -10.83 18.84
CA ILE A 71 -4.45 -9.39 19.08
C ILE A 71 -3.88 -8.67 17.86
N VAL A 72 -4.66 -7.78 17.25
CA VAL A 72 -4.20 -6.89 16.18
C VAL A 72 -3.41 -5.73 16.79
N GLN A 73 -2.14 -5.62 16.42
CA GLN A 73 -1.26 -4.54 16.86
C GLN A 73 -1.35 -3.32 15.95
N SER A 74 -1.32 -3.55 14.64
CA SER A 74 -1.42 -2.49 13.63
C SER A 74 -1.87 -3.05 12.28
N ILE A 75 -2.45 -2.17 11.46
CA ILE A 75 -2.88 -2.49 10.10
C ILE A 75 -2.23 -1.49 9.16
N ASN A 76 -1.49 -1.99 8.17
CA ASN A 76 -0.91 -1.19 7.11
C ASN A 76 -1.69 -1.46 5.82
N TYR A 77 -2.56 -0.52 5.46
CA TYR A 77 -3.45 -0.65 4.31
C TYR A 77 -2.72 -0.50 2.96
N THR A 78 -1.68 0.35 2.89
CA THR A 78 -0.87 0.54 1.68
C THR A 78 -0.15 -0.74 1.27
N SER A 79 0.48 -1.43 2.23
CA SER A 79 1.19 -2.70 1.99
C SER A 79 0.31 -3.94 2.22
N GLN A 80 -0.98 -3.74 2.45
CA GLN A 80 -1.97 -4.79 2.74
C GLN A 80 -1.48 -5.84 3.74
N THR A 81 -0.99 -5.37 4.89
CA THR A 81 -0.36 -6.18 5.93
C THR A 81 -0.97 -5.89 7.31
N VAL A 82 -1.33 -6.93 8.05
CA VAL A 82 -1.82 -6.83 9.45
C VAL A 82 -0.80 -7.47 10.38
N TYR A 83 -0.42 -6.74 11.42
CA TYR A 83 0.49 -7.20 12.46
C TYR A 83 -0.32 -7.77 13.62
N ILE A 84 -0.03 -9.00 13.99
CA ILE A 84 -0.76 -9.76 14.99
C ILE A 84 0.16 -10.27 16.08
N LYS A 85 -0.36 -10.34 17.30
CA LYS A 85 0.33 -10.88 18.46
C LYS A 85 -0.49 -12.00 19.08
N ASP A 86 0.20 -13.08 19.45
CA ASP A 86 -0.39 -14.14 20.26
C ASP A 86 -0.76 -13.62 21.67
N PRO A 87 -2.00 -13.81 22.15
CA PRO A 87 -2.41 -13.44 23.50
C PRO A 87 -1.51 -14.03 24.61
N GLU A 88 -1.04 -15.27 24.44
CA GLU A 88 -0.11 -15.92 25.39
C GLU A 88 1.34 -15.49 25.20
N SER A 89 1.62 -14.61 24.24
CA SER A 89 2.96 -14.14 23.88
C SER A 89 3.95 -15.27 23.52
N CYS A 90 3.45 -16.40 23.03
CA CYS A 90 4.23 -17.54 22.56
C CYS A 90 3.64 -18.18 21.29
N LEU A 91 3.79 -17.48 20.17
CA LEU A 91 3.34 -17.92 18.86
C LEU A 91 3.91 -19.31 18.45
N PRO A 92 5.17 -19.67 18.76
CA PRO A 92 5.71 -21.00 18.48
C PRO A 92 4.96 -22.15 19.15
N ARG A 93 4.38 -21.91 20.34
CA ARG A 93 3.53 -22.90 21.00
C ARG A 93 2.32 -23.23 20.16
N ARG A 94 1.72 -22.23 19.51
CA ARG A 94 0.61 -22.45 18.58
C ARG A 94 1.04 -23.26 17.37
N PHE A 95 2.23 -23.02 16.82
CA PHE A 95 2.72 -23.81 15.69
C PHE A 95 2.85 -25.30 16.04
N LEU A 96 3.31 -25.62 17.26
CA LEU A 96 3.47 -26.99 17.74
C LEU A 96 2.14 -27.65 18.13
N ASN A 97 1.28 -26.92 18.85
CA ASN A 97 0.06 -27.48 19.44
C ASN A 97 -1.14 -27.47 18.48
N SER A 98 -1.11 -26.61 17.46
CA SER A 98 -2.20 -26.44 16.50
C SER A 98 -1.64 -26.51 15.09
N SER A 99 -2.38 -27.12 14.16
CA SER A 99 -2.10 -26.97 12.73
C SER A 99 -2.39 -25.52 12.33
N PHE A 100 -1.44 -24.62 12.56
CA PHE A 100 -1.56 -23.21 12.22
C PHE A 100 -1.72 -23.09 10.70
N ASN A 101 -2.94 -22.84 10.26
CA ASN A 101 -3.32 -22.87 8.85
C ASN A 101 -4.16 -21.63 8.52
N LEU A 102 -3.78 -20.94 7.45
CA LEU A 102 -4.48 -19.77 6.94
C LEU A 102 -5.58 -20.12 5.92
N SER A 103 -5.75 -21.41 5.60
CA SER A 103 -6.80 -21.90 4.69
C SER A 103 -8.19 -21.50 5.17
N GLY A 104 -9.02 -21.01 4.26
CA GLY A 104 -10.33 -20.46 4.57
C GLY A 104 -10.30 -19.02 5.10
N SER A 105 -9.13 -18.39 5.21
CA SER A 105 -8.98 -16.96 5.51
C SER A 105 -8.57 -16.18 4.25
N PRO A 106 -8.78 -14.84 4.21
CA PRO A 106 -8.32 -14.02 3.10
C PRO A 106 -6.80 -13.76 3.11
N PHE A 107 -6.08 -14.29 4.11
CA PHE A 107 -4.66 -14.05 4.28
C PHE A 107 -3.81 -15.04 3.49
N SER A 108 -2.88 -14.52 2.70
CA SER A 108 -1.96 -15.32 1.91
C SER A 108 -0.86 -15.91 2.79
N SER A 109 -0.53 -17.18 2.55
CA SER A 109 0.69 -17.78 3.08
C SER A 109 1.93 -17.10 2.51
N ASN A 110 2.97 -16.95 3.33
CA ASN A 110 4.24 -16.41 2.90
C ASN A 110 4.89 -17.35 1.86
N PRO A 111 5.21 -16.91 0.64
CA PRO A 111 5.80 -17.77 -0.40
C PRO A 111 7.11 -18.45 0.00
N PHE A 112 7.78 -17.95 1.04
CA PHE A 112 9.00 -18.53 1.61
C PHE A 112 8.76 -19.31 2.92
N PHE A 113 7.56 -19.86 3.14
CA PHE A 113 7.30 -20.69 4.31
C PHE A 113 8.32 -21.85 4.37
N ARG A 114 8.89 -22.08 5.55
CA ARG A 114 9.91 -23.12 5.77
C ARG A 114 9.35 -24.15 6.74
N SER A 115 9.72 -25.42 6.56
CA SER A 115 9.57 -26.37 7.66
C SER A 115 10.52 -25.97 8.77
N LEU A 116 9.97 -25.85 9.97
CA LEU A 116 10.71 -25.56 11.17
C LEU A 116 10.71 -26.79 12.05
N THR A 117 11.90 -27.21 12.43
CA THR A 117 12.11 -28.27 13.42
C THR A 117 12.40 -27.60 14.75
N PHE A 118 11.63 -27.97 15.76
CA PHE A 118 11.83 -27.57 17.15
C PHE A 118 12.57 -28.67 17.88
N LEU A 119 13.55 -28.26 18.69
CA LEU A 119 14.44 -29.14 19.43
C LEU A 119 14.41 -28.75 20.90
N ASN A 120 14.43 -29.74 21.77
CA ASN A 120 14.62 -29.57 23.20
C ASN A 120 16.03 -30.03 23.60
N CYS A 121 16.82 -29.12 24.15
CA CYS A 121 18.21 -29.32 24.52
C CYS A 121 18.43 -29.00 26.00
N THR A 122 19.51 -29.51 26.60
CA THR A 122 19.91 -29.11 27.95
C THR A 122 20.34 -27.64 28.04
N SER A 123 20.16 -26.99 29.20
CA SER A 123 20.31 -25.53 29.38
C SER A 123 21.72 -24.97 29.18
N ASN A 124 22.77 -25.80 29.23
CA ASN A 124 24.19 -25.38 29.14
C ASN A 124 24.76 -25.30 27.71
N LEU A 125 23.92 -25.13 26.68
CA LEU A 125 24.42 -24.90 25.33
C LEU A 125 24.85 -23.44 25.15
N THR A 126 26.16 -23.20 25.02
CA THR A 126 26.66 -21.97 24.41
C THR A 126 26.18 -21.95 22.97
N ILE A 127 25.19 -21.10 22.69
CA ILE A 127 24.61 -20.95 21.35
C ILE A 127 25.64 -20.20 20.48
N HIS A 128 26.67 -20.92 20.04
CA HIS A 128 27.63 -20.49 19.02
C HIS A 128 27.17 -20.86 17.61
N THR A 129 26.04 -21.54 17.51
CA THR A 129 25.42 -21.93 16.26
C THR A 129 24.41 -20.84 15.88
N GLY A 130 24.28 -20.52 14.60
CA GLY A 130 23.29 -19.56 14.09
C GLY A 130 21.83 -20.01 14.27
N LEU A 131 21.53 -20.85 15.26
CA LEU A 131 20.23 -21.38 15.63
C LEU A 131 19.47 -20.38 16.48
N ARG A 132 18.14 -20.39 16.37
CA ARG A 132 17.29 -19.47 17.12
C ARG A 132 16.81 -20.13 18.40
N GLN A 133 17.13 -19.55 19.54
CA GLN A 133 16.46 -19.89 20.80
C GLN A 133 15.03 -19.37 20.84
N VAL A 134 14.11 -20.21 21.28
CA VAL A 134 12.69 -19.90 21.46
C VAL A 134 12.44 -19.70 22.95
N ARG A 135 12.48 -18.44 23.40
CA ARG A 135 12.51 -18.12 24.82
C ARG A 135 11.21 -18.51 25.51
N CYS A 136 10.07 -18.29 24.86
CA CYS A 136 8.76 -18.58 25.45
C CYS A 136 8.46 -20.09 25.62
N LEU A 137 9.27 -20.96 25.01
CA LEU A 137 9.21 -22.41 25.20
C LEU A 137 10.37 -22.94 26.06
N SER A 138 11.39 -22.13 26.34
CA SER A 138 12.57 -22.50 27.13
C SER A 138 12.37 -22.18 28.61
N ASN A 139 13.19 -22.78 29.47
CA ASN A 139 13.27 -22.43 30.89
C ASN A 139 14.70 -22.63 31.42
N GLU A 140 14.87 -22.69 32.75
CA GLU A 140 16.17 -22.81 33.41
C GLU A 140 16.82 -24.20 33.21
N ASN A 141 16.02 -25.25 32.99
CA ASN A 141 16.50 -26.63 32.87
C ASN A 141 16.76 -27.04 31.42
N TYR A 142 16.05 -26.43 30.47
CA TYR A 142 16.14 -26.78 29.07
C TYR A 142 15.95 -25.59 28.13
N THR A 143 16.59 -25.70 26.97
CA THR A 143 16.57 -24.69 25.90
C THR A 143 15.87 -25.26 24.68
N VAL A 144 14.85 -24.54 24.21
CA VAL A 144 14.18 -24.88 22.96
C VAL A 144 14.79 -24.10 21.82
N LEU A 145 15.23 -24.80 20.78
CA LEU A 145 15.78 -24.22 19.56
C LEU A 145 14.82 -24.46 18.40
N ALA A 146 14.74 -23.48 17.49
CA ALA A 146 14.04 -23.60 16.22
C ALA A 146 15.03 -23.45 15.07
N MET A 147 14.93 -24.34 14.09
CA MET A 147 15.83 -24.34 12.94
C MET A 147 15.14 -24.81 11.67
N THR A 148 15.75 -24.47 10.54
CA THR A 148 15.34 -24.94 9.21
C THR A 148 16.14 -26.17 8.82
N ARG A 149 15.62 -26.97 7.89
CA ARG A 149 16.25 -28.22 7.42
C ARG A 149 17.74 -28.09 7.06
N SER A 150 18.18 -26.98 6.46
CA SER A 150 19.59 -26.75 6.13
C SER A 150 20.51 -26.77 7.36
N SER A 151 20.03 -26.26 8.51
CA SER A 151 20.79 -26.18 9.76
C SER A 151 20.77 -27.48 10.56
N PHE A 152 19.90 -28.44 10.20
CA PHE A 152 19.83 -29.75 10.84
C PHE A 152 21.15 -30.51 10.66
N TYR A 153 21.77 -30.42 9.48
CA TYR A 153 23.05 -31.06 9.19
C TYR A 153 24.19 -30.52 10.05
N ASP A 154 24.19 -29.21 10.32
CA ASP A 154 25.19 -28.58 11.19
C ASP A 154 25.04 -29.06 12.64
N LEU A 155 23.80 -29.19 13.13
CA LEU A 155 23.51 -29.72 14.46
C LEU A 155 23.95 -31.18 14.61
N TYR A 156 23.66 -32.00 13.60
CA TYR A 156 24.05 -33.41 13.59
C TYR A 156 25.57 -33.58 13.64
N GLN A 157 26.30 -32.74 12.89
CA GLN A 157 27.76 -32.68 12.94
C GLN A 157 28.29 -32.17 14.29
N ALA A 158 27.58 -31.25 14.93
CA ALA A 158 27.93 -30.72 16.25
C ALA A 158 27.59 -31.65 17.42
N GLN A 159 26.90 -32.78 17.18
CA GLN A 159 26.58 -33.81 18.16
C GLN A 159 25.94 -33.26 19.44
N LEU A 160 25.05 -32.27 19.30
CA LEU A 160 24.41 -31.61 20.44
C LEU A 160 23.41 -32.54 21.15
N PRO A 161 23.31 -32.49 22.50
CA PRO A 161 22.35 -33.24 23.31
C PRO A 161 20.93 -32.66 23.18
N CYS A 162 20.36 -32.75 21.98
CA CYS A 162 19.04 -32.21 21.64
C CYS A 162 18.13 -33.33 21.11
N SER A 163 16.84 -33.25 21.44
CA SER A 163 15.81 -34.14 20.93
C SER A 163 14.79 -33.36 20.10
N VAL A 164 14.28 -33.95 19.02
CA VAL A 164 13.22 -33.33 18.20
C VAL A 164 11.90 -33.40 18.95
N ILE A 165 11.26 -32.25 19.15
CA ILE A 165 9.93 -32.16 19.79
C ILE A 165 8.80 -31.94 18.77
N GLY A 166 9.11 -31.50 17.56
CA GLY A 166 8.12 -31.38 16.49
C GLY A 166 8.69 -30.73 15.23
N GLU A 167 8.12 -31.10 14.09
CA GLU A 167 8.34 -30.42 12.81
C GLU A 167 7.02 -29.85 12.30
N VAL A 168 7.03 -28.57 11.95
CA VAL A 168 5.82 -27.81 11.60
C VAL A 168 6.06 -26.94 10.37
N LEU A 169 5.03 -26.84 9.53
CA LEU A 169 5.00 -25.90 8.42
C LEU A 169 4.43 -24.58 8.92
N VAL A 170 5.24 -23.51 8.88
CA VAL A 170 4.81 -22.19 9.35
C VAL A 170 4.47 -21.28 8.16
N PRO A 171 3.18 -21.02 7.87
CA PRO A 171 2.76 -20.27 6.68
C PRO A 171 2.97 -18.75 6.79
N VAL A 172 3.64 -18.27 7.84
CA VAL A 172 3.83 -16.85 8.14
C VAL A 172 5.31 -16.51 8.29
N LEU A 173 5.65 -15.22 8.13
CA LEU A 173 7.00 -14.76 8.41
C LEU A 173 7.22 -14.66 9.93
N TRP A 174 7.90 -15.67 10.50
CA TRP A 174 8.30 -15.64 11.90
C TRP A 174 9.77 -15.20 12.01
N THR A 175 9.98 -13.91 12.28
CA THR A 175 11.32 -13.32 12.37
C THR A 175 12.02 -13.68 13.69
N ARG A 176 13.35 -13.73 13.71
CA ARG A 176 14.16 -13.99 14.93
C ARG A 176 13.97 -12.95 16.04
N ARG A 177 13.30 -11.83 15.77
CA ARG A 177 13.18 -10.70 16.69
C ARG A 177 12.14 -10.92 17.77
N SER A 178 11.10 -11.71 17.51
CA SER A 178 10.00 -11.90 18.45
C SER A 178 9.41 -13.30 18.40
N ASP A 179 9.14 -13.84 19.59
CA ASP A 179 8.42 -15.11 19.78
C ASP A 179 6.90 -14.88 19.91
N SER A 180 6.44 -13.62 19.90
CA SER A 180 5.03 -13.29 20.21
C SER A 180 4.24 -12.76 19.02
N ASP A 181 4.90 -12.15 18.03
CA ASP A 181 4.23 -11.47 16.92
C ASP A 181 4.66 -11.97 15.55
N THR A 182 3.77 -11.75 14.59
CA THR A 182 3.99 -11.98 13.17
C THR A 182 3.10 -11.03 12.36
N ARG A 183 3.16 -11.17 11.04
CA ARG A 183 2.31 -10.41 10.13
C ARG A 183 1.62 -11.33 9.14
N LEU A 184 0.39 -10.98 8.79
CA LEU A 184 -0.37 -11.60 7.72
C LEU A 184 -0.52 -10.60 6.58
N GLN A 185 -0.50 -11.09 5.36
CA GLN A 185 -0.73 -10.28 4.17
C GLN A 185 -2.03 -10.70 3.51
N TRP A 186 -2.74 -9.76 2.90
CA TRP A 186 -3.88 -10.05 2.05
C TRP A 186 -3.66 -9.43 0.67
N ARG A 187 -4.28 -10.02 -0.36
CA ARG A 187 -4.25 -9.49 -1.72
C ARG A 187 -5.60 -8.95 -2.15
N GLU A 188 -6.65 -9.72 -1.86
CA GLU A 188 -8.03 -9.33 -2.13
C GLU A 188 -8.70 -8.87 -0.82
N PRO A 189 -9.41 -7.74 -0.81
CA PRO A 189 -9.54 -6.79 -1.92
C PRO A 189 -8.28 -5.96 -2.15
N ASP A 190 -8.01 -5.66 -3.42
CA ASP A 190 -6.89 -4.79 -3.80
C ASP A 190 -7.26 -3.31 -3.59
N CYS A 191 -6.71 -2.76 -2.51
CA CYS A 191 -6.86 -1.38 -2.10
C CYS A 191 -5.53 -0.61 -2.15
N TRP A 192 -4.41 -1.25 -2.52
CA TRP A 192 -3.07 -0.63 -2.51
C TRP A 192 -3.09 0.71 -3.21
N TRP A 193 -3.51 0.71 -4.49
CA TRP A 193 -3.45 1.89 -5.36
C TRP A 193 -4.30 3.05 -4.82
N CYS A 194 -5.41 2.72 -4.15
CA CYS A 194 -6.31 3.70 -3.58
C CYS A 194 -5.69 4.38 -2.35
N GLU A 195 -5.07 3.59 -1.47
CA GLU A 195 -4.38 4.10 -0.28
C GLU A 195 -3.18 4.97 -0.65
N GLU A 196 -2.45 4.63 -1.72
CA GLU A 196 -1.33 5.42 -2.23
C GLU A 196 -1.77 6.81 -2.74
N LEU A 197 -2.97 6.89 -3.31
CA LEU A 197 -3.62 8.14 -3.73
C LEU A 197 -4.35 8.87 -2.60
N ARG A 198 -4.18 8.43 -1.34
CA ARG A 198 -4.91 8.93 -0.17
C ARG A 198 -6.44 8.89 -0.34
N GLY A 199 -6.92 7.98 -1.17
CA GLY A 199 -8.33 7.71 -1.33
C GLY A 199 -8.87 6.82 -0.22
N THR A 200 -10.16 6.57 -0.27
CA THR A 200 -10.87 5.64 0.62
C THR A 200 -11.34 4.44 -0.20
N CYS A 201 -10.86 3.25 0.12
CA CYS A 201 -11.29 2.01 -0.51
C CYS A 201 -12.64 1.55 0.08
N GLY A 202 -13.51 0.96 -0.74
CA GLY A 202 -14.79 0.40 -0.27
C GLY A 202 -15.55 -0.34 -1.36
N PHE A 203 -16.69 -0.93 -1.01
CA PHE A 203 -17.55 -1.60 -1.98
C PHE A 203 -18.07 -0.65 -3.06
N LYS A 204 -17.97 -1.09 -4.31
CA LYS A 204 -18.49 -0.36 -5.46
C LYS A 204 -20.01 -0.34 -5.46
N ASN A 205 -20.63 -1.50 -5.22
CA ASN A 205 -22.07 -1.73 -5.18
C ASN A 205 -22.44 -2.57 -3.94
N ASP A 206 -23.70 -2.53 -3.50
CA ASP A 206 -24.16 -3.25 -2.30
C ASP A 206 -24.31 -4.78 -2.50
N THR A 207 -24.32 -5.25 -3.75
CA THR A 207 -24.63 -6.65 -4.11
C THR A 207 -23.41 -7.46 -4.53
N ASP A 208 -22.29 -6.81 -4.86
CA ASP A 208 -21.09 -7.44 -5.41
C ASP A 208 -19.87 -7.14 -4.53
N LEU A 209 -18.89 -8.03 -4.57
CA LEU A 209 -17.63 -7.88 -3.83
C LEU A 209 -16.62 -6.97 -4.54
N SER A 210 -16.99 -6.36 -5.66
CA SER A 210 -16.13 -5.41 -6.34
C SER A 210 -15.86 -4.17 -5.49
N VAL A 211 -14.59 -3.75 -5.49
CA VAL A 211 -14.11 -2.58 -4.74
C VAL A 211 -13.84 -1.40 -5.65
N ALA A 212 -13.99 -0.20 -5.11
CA ALA A 212 -13.71 1.06 -5.78
C ALA A 212 -13.00 2.02 -4.83
N CYS A 213 -12.36 3.04 -5.41
CA CYS A 213 -11.67 4.08 -4.67
C CYS A 213 -12.42 5.40 -4.72
N PHE A 214 -12.69 5.96 -3.55
CA PHE A 214 -13.43 7.20 -3.36
C PHE A 214 -12.54 8.31 -2.79
N ASN A 215 -13.01 9.57 -2.83
CA ASN A 215 -12.37 10.73 -2.18
C ASN A 215 -10.88 10.91 -2.51
N GLN A 216 -10.48 10.64 -3.75
CA GLN A 216 -9.10 10.81 -4.18
C GLN A 216 -8.74 12.30 -4.16
N GLU A 217 -7.63 12.63 -3.50
CA GLU A 217 -6.99 13.93 -3.70
C GLU A 217 -6.47 13.96 -5.14
N ARG A 218 -7.29 14.48 -6.07
CA ARG A 218 -6.78 14.79 -7.41
C ARG A 218 -5.60 15.74 -7.19
N LYS A 219 -4.38 15.32 -7.54
CA LYS A 219 -3.25 16.23 -7.76
C LYS A 219 -3.72 17.21 -8.84
N GLY A 220 -4.31 18.32 -8.41
CA GLY A 220 -4.63 19.41 -9.31
C GLY A 220 -3.35 19.83 -10.01
N PHE A 221 -3.46 20.22 -11.27
CA PHE A 221 -2.31 20.76 -12.00
C PHE A 221 -1.55 21.75 -11.10
N PRO A 222 -0.20 21.69 -11.06
CA PRO A 222 0.60 22.63 -10.31
C PRO A 222 0.09 24.05 -10.59
N ARG A 223 0.01 24.91 -9.58
CA ARG A 223 -0.44 26.30 -9.79
C ARG A 223 0.32 26.93 -10.96
N ALA A 224 1.62 26.65 -11.06
CA ALA A 224 2.48 27.04 -12.18
C ALA A 224 2.00 26.53 -13.56
N ALA A 225 1.54 25.27 -13.67
CA ALA A 225 0.99 24.73 -14.91
C ALA A 225 -0.34 25.40 -15.29
N LYS A 226 -1.18 25.74 -14.31
CA LYS A 226 -2.40 26.52 -14.56
C LYS A 226 -2.07 27.93 -15.09
N TYR A 227 -1.07 28.60 -14.50
CA TYR A 227 -0.61 29.93 -14.95
C TYR A 227 0.09 29.88 -16.32
N ALA A 228 0.86 28.83 -16.60
CA ALA A 228 1.52 28.64 -17.90
C ALA A 228 0.49 28.46 -19.03
N ILE A 229 -0.61 27.75 -18.78
CA ILE A 229 -1.69 27.56 -19.77
C ILE A 229 -2.44 28.88 -20.03
N THR A 230 -2.76 29.66 -18.98
CA THR A 230 -3.42 30.96 -19.17
C THR A 230 -2.54 32.00 -19.85
N LEU A 231 -1.23 32.03 -19.55
CA LEU A 231 -0.31 32.94 -20.25
C LEU A 231 -0.03 32.49 -21.68
N GLY A 232 0.11 31.18 -21.92
CA GLY A 232 0.41 30.63 -23.24
C GLY A 232 -0.73 30.74 -24.26
N LEU A 233 -1.99 30.58 -23.83
CA LEU A 233 -3.16 30.69 -24.72
C LEU A 233 -3.85 32.06 -24.66
N GLY A 234 -3.83 32.72 -23.49
CA GLY A 234 -4.52 33.99 -23.28
C GLY A 234 -3.82 35.15 -23.99
N MET A 235 -2.49 35.27 -23.88
CA MET A 235 -1.75 36.40 -24.44
C MET A 235 -1.77 36.45 -25.98
N PRO A 236 -1.54 35.36 -26.73
CA PRO A 236 -1.60 35.41 -28.19
C PRO A 236 -3.00 35.74 -28.70
N SER A 237 -4.05 35.24 -28.03
CA SER A 237 -5.43 35.51 -28.42
C SER A 237 -5.78 37.01 -28.30
N LEU A 238 -5.36 37.66 -27.21
CA LEU A 238 -5.59 39.08 -26.96
C LEU A 238 -4.87 39.96 -27.99
N VAL A 239 -3.63 39.63 -28.34
CA VAL A 239 -2.87 40.33 -29.38
C VAL A 239 -3.54 40.17 -30.76
N CYS A 240 -4.04 38.98 -31.10
CA CYS A 240 -4.80 38.77 -32.33
C CYS A 240 -6.10 39.59 -32.36
N PHE A 241 -6.87 39.64 -31.27
CA PHE A 241 -8.10 40.43 -31.20
C PHE A 241 -7.85 41.94 -31.34
N VAL A 242 -6.80 42.46 -30.69
CA VAL A 242 -6.41 43.88 -30.84
C VAL A 242 -5.93 44.16 -32.27
N GLY A 243 -5.19 43.24 -32.90
CA GLY A 243 -4.76 43.39 -34.29
C GLY A 243 -5.95 43.44 -35.27
N VAL A 244 -6.91 42.52 -35.14
CA VAL A 244 -8.10 42.45 -36.01
C VAL A 244 -8.98 43.68 -35.84
N THR A 245 -9.28 44.10 -34.59
CA THR A 245 -10.08 45.29 -34.33
C THR A 245 -9.42 46.55 -34.89
N SER A 246 -8.10 46.69 -34.74
CA SER A 246 -7.33 47.80 -35.31
C SER A 246 -7.38 47.83 -36.84
N CYS A 247 -7.28 46.66 -37.48
CA CYS A 247 -7.43 46.52 -38.93
C CYS A 247 -8.84 46.91 -39.41
N LEU A 248 -9.89 46.49 -38.69
CA LEU A 248 -11.27 46.81 -39.03
C LEU A 248 -11.57 48.30 -38.87
N ILE A 249 -11.09 48.95 -37.80
CA ILE A 249 -11.24 50.40 -37.59
C ILE A 249 -10.51 51.19 -38.68
N ARG A 250 -9.31 50.76 -39.10
CA ARG A 250 -8.59 51.36 -40.24
C ARG A 250 -9.34 51.21 -41.56
N ARG A 251 -9.99 50.06 -41.79
CA ARG A 251 -10.82 49.83 -42.98
C ARG A 251 -12.06 50.72 -43.03
N VAL A 252 -12.64 51.07 -41.88
CA VAL A 252 -13.80 51.99 -41.81
C VAL A 252 -13.37 53.45 -41.99
N LYS A 253 -12.14 53.82 -41.58
CA LYS A 253 -11.66 55.21 -41.66
C LYS A 253 -11.05 55.61 -43.01
N SER A 254 -10.75 54.65 -43.89
CA SER A 254 -10.25 54.92 -45.24
C SER A 254 -10.50 53.73 -46.16
N PRO A 255 -11.41 53.84 -47.15
CA PRO A 255 -11.56 52.82 -48.19
C PRO A 255 -10.58 53.15 -49.34
N MET A 256 -9.35 52.63 -49.31
CA MET A 256 -8.54 52.26 -50.51
C MET A 256 -7.10 51.82 -50.17
N ASP A 257 -6.66 50.80 -50.91
CA ASP A 257 -5.33 50.21 -51.14
C ASP A 257 -4.54 49.51 -50.00
N CYS A 258 -4.59 48.16 -50.01
CA CYS A 258 -3.57 47.30 -49.43
C CYS A 258 -2.45 47.04 -50.46
N GLY A 259 -1.44 47.91 -50.47
CA GLY A 259 -0.15 47.66 -51.12
C GLY A 259 0.92 47.30 -50.10
N VAL A 260 1.42 46.06 -50.18
CA VAL A 260 2.75 45.56 -49.77
C VAL A 260 3.49 46.33 -48.66
N ASP A 261 3.27 45.98 -47.38
CA ASP A 261 4.23 46.33 -46.31
C ASP A 261 4.17 45.42 -45.06
N ALA A 262 3.57 44.23 -45.16
CA ALA A 262 3.50 43.28 -44.03
C ALA A 262 4.72 42.33 -43.93
N PHE A 263 5.60 42.29 -44.93
CA PHE A 263 6.70 41.32 -44.96
C PHE A 263 8.00 41.81 -44.31
N ARG A 264 8.12 43.11 -43.97
CA ARG A 264 9.39 43.67 -43.47
C ARG A 264 9.57 43.60 -41.96
N THR A 265 8.50 43.43 -41.19
CA THR A 265 8.55 43.36 -39.73
C THR A 265 8.63 41.95 -39.16
N TRP A 266 8.38 40.89 -39.96
CA TRP A 266 8.53 39.51 -39.48
C TRP A 266 10.00 39.05 -39.42
N ASN A 267 10.88 39.66 -40.22
CA ASN A 267 12.30 39.29 -40.29
C ASN A 267 13.19 39.82 -39.15
N LEU A 268 12.65 40.58 -38.19
CA LEU A 268 13.41 41.08 -37.04
C LEU A 268 13.22 40.29 -35.74
N LEU A 269 12.24 39.38 -35.67
CA LEU A 269 11.95 38.60 -34.45
C LEU A 269 12.17 37.08 -34.56
N CYS A 270 12.55 36.56 -35.73
CA CYS A 270 12.98 35.18 -35.89
C CYS A 270 14.32 35.12 -36.62
N ARG A 271 15.43 35.22 -35.87
CA ARG A 271 16.71 34.66 -36.36
C ARG A 271 16.66 33.15 -36.17
N PRO A 272 16.92 32.34 -37.22
CA PRO A 272 17.16 30.92 -37.06
C PRO A 272 18.54 30.74 -36.40
N CYS A 273 18.58 30.08 -35.25
CA CYS A 273 19.83 29.50 -34.77
C CYS A 273 20.20 28.35 -35.71
N HIS A 274 21.26 28.53 -36.49
CA HIS A 274 21.96 27.41 -37.11
C HIS A 274 23.48 27.61 -37.01
N ASN A 275 24.12 26.57 -36.48
CA ASN A 275 25.55 26.22 -36.48
C ASN A 275 26.49 26.92 -35.48
N LEU A 276 26.62 26.28 -34.32
CA LEU A 276 27.90 26.09 -33.64
C LEU A 276 28.04 24.60 -33.28
N THR A 277 28.69 23.85 -34.17
CA THR A 277 29.27 22.54 -33.86
C THR A 277 30.67 22.77 -33.29
N SER A 278 30.87 22.55 -32.00
CA SER A 278 32.12 21.98 -31.47
C SER A 278 31.86 21.32 -30.12
N LEU A 279 32.25 20.04 -30.07
CA LEU A 279 32.15 19.06 -29.00
C LEU A 279 32.71 19.52 -27.63
N GLN A 280 32.02 19.16 -26.55
CA GLN A 280 32.61 18.24 -25.56
C GLN A 280 31.55 17.66 -24.62
N TRP A 281 31.46 16.33 -24.65
CA TRP A 281 30.67 15.49 -23.75
C TRP A 281 31.41 15.35 -22.42
N VAL A 282 30.76 15.70 -21.31
CA VAL A 282 31.15 15.19 -19.99
C VAL A 282 29.96 14.42 -19.44
N TRP A 283 30.13 13.10 -19.40
CA TRP A 283 29.31 12.14 -18.71
C TRP A 283 29.26 12.44 -17.21
N MET A 284 28.08 12.36 -16.60
CA MET A 284 27.96 11.80 -15.26
C MET A 284 26.58 11.17 -15.07
N ASN A 285 26.60 9.84 -15.01
CA ASN A 285 25.53 9.00 -14.49
C ASN A 285 25.11 9.48 -13.11
N GLN A 286 23.82 9.38 -12.80
CA GLN A 286 23.45 8.85 -11.49
C GLN A 286 22.10 8.16 -11.52
N GLN A 287 22.16 6.91 -11.04
CA GLN A 287 21.06 6.12 -10.49
C GLN A 287 20.31 6.91 -9.40
#